data_AF-A0A6G7VMP4-F1
#
_entry.id   AF-A0A6G7VMP4-F1
#
_cell.length_a   1.000
_cell.length_b   1.000
_cell.length_c   1.000
_cell.angle_alpha   90.00
_cell.angle_beta   90.00
_cell.angle_gamma   90.00
#
_symmetry.space_group_name_H-M   'P 1'
#
loop_
_entity.id
_entity.type
_entity.pdbx_description
1 polymer ?
#
loop_
_entity_poly.entity_id
_entity_poly.type
_entity_poly.pdbx_seq_one_letter_code
_entity_poly.pdbx_strand_id
1 'polypeptide(L)'
;MRIAFFLPLTLMIACTPPGQDRSDPRRLSAHVSPRAGCGVPTLAGGEAGIGYAGIPATQSALLGRWVDGVWDDTGACHALTVEQIATDGSVTATFATGASAVAPPTARRVTGHVDAEGVLELELPDGSRAIYALDGAILRGAHFRNEVMRPVALARG
;
A
#
# COMPACT_ATOMS: atom_id res chain seq x y z
N MET A 1 -63.54 -16.26 -8.21
CA MET A 1 -62.52 -17.25 -8.61
C MET A 1 -61.22 -16.49 -8.87
N ARG A 2 -60.23 -16.66 -7.98
CA ARG A 2 -58.88 -16.05 -8.04
C ARG A 2 -58.03 -16.75 -9.09
N ILE A 3 -57.10 -16.03 -9.73
CA ILE A 3 -55.71 -16.39 -10.13
C ILE A 3 -55.14 -15.09 -10.76
N ALA A 4 -54.49 -14.20 -10.02
CA ALA A 4 -53.07 -14.21 -9.62
C ALA A 4 -52.11 -14.05 -10.82
N PHE A 5 -51.76 -12.78 -11.10
CA PHE A 5 -50.61 -12.37 -11.90
C PHE A 5 -49.32 -12.93 -11.29
N PHE A 6 -48.51 -13.65 -12.08
CA PHE A 6 -47.12 -13.96 -11.73
C PHE A 6 -46.22 -13.22 -12.73
N LEU A 7 -45.68 -12.08 -12.28
CA LEU A 7 -44.50 -11.48 -12.91
C LEU A 7 -43.27 -12.34 -12.56
N PRO A 8 -42.39 -12.66 -13.53
CA PRO A 8 -41.08 -13.22 -13.21
C PRO A 8 -40.24 -12.15 -12.53
N LEU A 9 -39.90 -12.41 -11.25
CA LEU A 9 -39.01 -11.59 -10.45
C LEU A 9 -37.61 -11.66 -11.06
N THR A 10 -37.12 -10.50 -11.49
CA THR A 10 -35.78 -10.25 -12.03
C THR A 10 -34.72 -10.67 -11.02
N LEU A 11 -34.08 -11.82 -11.22
CA LEU A 11 -32.90 -12.22 -10.46
C LEU A 11 -31.69 -11.45 -11.01
N MET A 12 -31.47 -10.24 -10.50
CA MET A 12 -30.21 -9.52 -10.69
C MET A 12 -29.13 -10.29 -9.92
N ILE A 13 -28.45 -11.21 -10.62
CA ILE A 13 -27.18 -11.76 -10.15
C ILE A 13 -26.23 -10.57 -10.16
N ALA A 14 -26.01 -9.98 -9.00
CA ALA A 14 -24.91 -9.05 -8.82
C ALA A 14 -23.63 -9.82 -9.15
N CYS A 15 -23.05 -9.56 -10.32
CA CYS A 15 -21.68 -9.91 -10.61
C CYS A 15 -20.82 -9.20 -9.58
N THR A 16 -20.55 -9.86 -8.45
CA THR A 16 -19.40 -9.50 -7.65
C THR A 16 -18.21 -9.70 -8.60
N PRO A 17 -17.48 -8.64 -8.99
CA PRO A 17 -16.23 -8.87 -9.72
C PRO A 17 -15.41 -9.85 -8.87
N PRO A 18 -14.66 -10.79 -9.47
CA PRO A 18 -13.78 -11.64 -8.71
C PRO A 18 -12.82 -10.72 -7.96
N GLY A 19 -13.14 -10.45 -6.70
CA GLY A 19 -12.24 -9.85 -5.75
C GLY A 19 -11.11 -10.84 -5.69
N GLN A 20 -10.03 -10.53 -6.40
CA GLN A 20 -8.75 -11.13 -6.11
C GLN A 20 -8.63 -11.09 -4.60
N ASP A 21 -8.57 -12.25 -3.97
CA ASP A 21 -8.42 -12.40 -2.53
C ASP A 21 -7.27 -11.47 -2.13
N ARG A 22 -7.65 -10.29 -1.61
CA ARG A 22 -6.75 -9.14 -1.49
C ARG A 22 -5.79 -9.55 -0.40
N SER A 23 -4.68 -10.13 -0.84
CA SER A 23 -3.80 -10.88 0.03
C SER A 23 -3.32 -9.95 1.13
N ASP A 24 -3.74 -10.23 2.38
CA ASP A 24 -3.52 -9.32 3.51
C ASP A 24 -2.01 -9.05 3.67
N PRO A 25 -1.56 -7.79 3.51
CA PRO A 25 -0.14 -7.44 3.59
C PRO A 25 0.50 -7.89 4.91
N ARG A 26 -0.29 -7.91 5.99
CA ARG A 26 0.16 -8.31 7.32
C ARG A 26 0.54 -9.79 7.37
N ARG A 27 -0.23 -10.64 6.69
CA ARG A 27 0.04 -12.08 6.60
C ARG A 27 1.21 -12.36 5.66
N LEU A 28 1.25 -11.69 4.51
CA LEU A 28 2.31 -11.87 3.51
C LEU A 28 3.71 -11.58 4.06
N SER A 29 3.81 -10.60 4.96
CA SER A 29 5.09 -10.13 5.50
C SER A 29 5.27 -10.40 7.00
N ALA A 30 4.46 -11.29 7.59
CA ALA A 30 4.51 -11.59 9.02
C ALA A 30 5.90 -12.05 9.51
N HIS A 31 6.69 -12.66 8.63
CA HIS A 31 8.03 -13.20 8.91
C HIS A 31 9.17 -12.19 8.64
N VAL A 32 8.85 -11.00 8.12
CA VAL A 32 9.84 -9.96 7.80
C VAL A 32 9.87 -8.92 8.91
N SER A 33 11.07 -8.40 9.20
CA SER A 33 11.29 -7.31 10.15
C SER A 33 12.03 -6.15 9.46
N PRO A 34 11.79 -4.88 9.88
CA PRO A 34 12.58 -3.75 9.39
C PRO A 34 14.07 -3.97 9.65
N ARG A 35 14.92 -3.53 8.71
CA ARG A 35 16.37 -3.70 8.79
C ARG A 35 17.04 -2.37 9.12
N ALA A 36 17.57 -2.27 10.34
CA ALA A 36 18.30 -1.09 10.78
C ALA A 36 19.46 -0.74 9.82
N GLY A 37 19.65 0.56 9.61
CA GLY A 37 20.68 1.09 8.72
C GLY A 37 20.27 1.05 7.25
N CYS A 38 19.02 0.73 6.94
CA CYS A 38 18.51 0.69 5.58
C CYS A 38 17.78 1.99 5.23
N GLY A 39 18.58 3.03 4.98
CA GLY A 39 18.11 4.36 4.63
C GLY A 39 18.19 4.66 3.13
N VAL A 40 17.29 5.52 2.65
CA VAL A 40 17.28 6.03 1.28
C VAL A 40 17.09 7.55 1.31
N PRO A 41 17.44 8.28 0.23
CA PRO A 41 17.26 9.72 0.17
C PRO A 41 15.79 10.14 0.36
N THR A 42 15.60 11.27 1.02
CA THR A 42 14.29 11.91 1.21
C THR A 42 14.09 12.98 0.14
N LEU A 43 12.90 13.06 -0.45
CA LEU A 43 12.50 14.27 -1.18
C LEU A 43 12.14 15.36 -0.16
N ALA A 44 12.65 16.58 -0.36
CA ALA A 44 12.34 17.71 0.51
C ALA A 44 10.81 17.89 0.65
N GLY A 45 10.33 18.00 1.89
CA GLY A 45 8.90 18.15 2.21
C GLY A 45 8.10 16.85 2.38
N GLY A 46 8.70 15.68 2.14
CA GLY A 46 8.05 14.37 2.26
C GLY A 46 8.25 13.69 3.63
N GLU A 47 8.18 14.43 4.75
CA GLU A 47 8.35 13.83 6.09
C GLU A 47 7.04 13.84 6.88
N ALA A 48 6.26 14.93 6.77
CA ALA A 48 4.94 15.04 7.37
C ALA A 48 3.85 14.68 6.34
N GLY A 49 2.98 13.75 6.69
CA GLY A 49 1.78 13.44 5.90
C GLY A 49 0.60 14.35 6.28
N ILE A 50 -0.23 14.70 5.31
CA ILE A 50 -1.45 15.50 5.48
C ILE A 50 -2.68 14.60 5.30
N GLY A 51 -3.52 14.55 6.33
CA GLY A 51 -4.85 13.95 6.24
C GLY A 51 -5.92 15.02 6.17
N TYR A 52 -6.96 14.79 5.36
CA TYR A 52 -8.14 15.67 5.37
C TYR A 52 -9.10 15.32 6.51
N ALA A 53 -9.89 16.29 6.95
CA ALA A 53 -10.89 16.08 7.99
C ALA A 53 -11.89 14.99 7.58
N GLY A 54 -12.16 14.05 8.49
CA GLY A 54 -13.13 12.96 8.28
C GLY A 54 -12.55 11.66 7.75
N ILE A 55 -11.24 11.55 7.48
CA ILE A 55 -10.64 10.25 7.14
C ILE A 55 -10.63 9.30 8.35
N PRO A 56 -10.85 7.99 8.16
CA PRO A 56 -10.76 6.98 9.22
C PRO A 56 -9.41 6.96 9.93
N ALA A 57 -9.40 6.59 11.22
CA ALA A 57 -8.17 6.46 12.01
C ALA A 57 -7.20 5.40 11.45
N THR A 58 -7.74 4.35 10.82
CA THR A 58 -6.96 3.31 10.13
C THR A 58 -6.17 3.88 8.95
N GLN A 59 -6.73 4.85 8.23
CA GLN A 59 -6.06 5.53 7.11
C GLN A 59 -5.07 6.58 7.60
N SER A 60 -5.49 7.43 8.56
CA SER A 60 -4.62 8.50 9.07
C SER A 60 -3.34 7.97 9.74
N ALA A 61 -3.39 6.77 10.32
CA ALA A 61 -2.22 6.11 10.90
C ALA A 61 -1.11 5.80 9.88
N LEU A 62 -1.42 5.74 8.58
CA LEU A 62 -0.45 5.48 7.52
C LEU A 62 0.36 6.72 7.14
N LEU A 63 -0.14 7.93 7.44
CA LEU A 63 0.50 9.19 7.08
C LEU A 63 1.92 9.29 7.65
N GLY A 64 2.80 9.97 6.90
CA GLY A 64 4.18 10.21 7.29
C GLY A 64 5.16 9.18 6.74
N ARG A 65 6.34 9.17 7.33
CA ARG A 65 7.52 8.46 6.82
C ARG A 65 7.65 7.05 7.42
N TRP A 66 8.03 6.11 6.55
CA TRP A 66 8.31 4.71 6.85
C TRP A 66 9.63 4.30 6.21
N VAL A 67 10.53 3.71 6.99
CA VAL A 67 11.94 3.45 6.62
C VAL A 67 12.35 2.02 6.95
N ASP A 68 13.62 1.71 6.71
CA ASP A 68 14.23 0.42 7.04
C ASP A 68 13.65 -0.78 6.27
N GLY A 69 13.01 -0.53 5.13
CA GLY A 69 12.54 -1.57 4.23
C GLY A 69 13.67 -2.09 3.35
N VAL A 70 13.70 -3.39 3.07
CA VAL A 70 14.61 -4.00 2.09
C VAL A 70 13.76 -4.69 1.03
N TRP A 71 13.96 -4.32 -0.23
CA TRP A 71 13.44 -5.09 -1.36
C TRP A 71 14.43 -6.17 -1.75
N ASP A 72 13.87 -7.34 -2.07
CA ASP A 72 14.49 -8.46 -2.77
C ASP A 72 15.83 -8.97 -2.17
N ASP A 73 16.41 -9.96 -2.85
CA ASP A 73 17.66 -10.62 -2.42
C ASP A 73 18.91 -9.75 -2.74
N THR A 74 18.75 -8.63 -3.45
CA THR A 74 19.83 -7.68 -3.77
C THR A 74 20.16 -6.76 -2.58
N GLY A 75 19.28 -6.70 -1.58
CA GLY A 75 19.48 -5.88 -0.39
C GLY A 75 19.21 -4.39 -0.61
N ALA A 76 18.45 -4.03 -1.66
CA ALA A 76 18.14 -2.65 -1.97
C ALA A 76 17.25 -2.02 -0.90
N CYS A 77 17.67 -0.88 -0.34
CA CYS A 77 16.88 -0.19 0.68
C CYS A 77 15.64 0.46 0.10
N HIS A 78 14.64 0.63 0.95
CA HIS A 78 13.33 1.17 0.62
C HIS A 78 12.78 2.02 1.75
N ALA A 79 12.21 3.16 1.38
CA ALA A 79 11.34 3.95 2.24
C ALA A 79 10.08 4.38 1.50
N LEU A 80 9.03 4.60 2.26
CA LEU A 80 7.76 5.11 1.81
C LEU A 80 7.37 6.31 2.67
N THR A 81 7.06 7.44 2.06
CA THR A 81 6.32 8.50 2.74
C THR A 81 4.93 8.56 2.17
N VAL A 82 3.92 8.40 3.03
CA VAL A 82 2.53 8.71 2.68
C VAL A 82 2.31 10.19 2.92
N GLU A 83 2.30 10.97 1.83
CA GLU A 83 2.29 12.44 1.87
C GLU A 83 0.88 12.99 2.08
N GLN A 84 -0.11 12.37 1.45
CA GLN A 84 -1.50 12.84 1.50
C GLN A 84 -2.47 11.69 1.37
N ILE A 85 -3.55 11.73 2.15
CA ILE A 85 -4.72 10.85 1.99
C ILE A 85 -5.98 11.71 1.91
N ALA A 86 -6.64 11.71 0.75
CA ALA A 86 -7.92 12.38 0.50
C ALA A 86 -9.11 11.63 1.11
N THR A 87 -10.26 12.30 1.23
CA THR A 87 -11.48 11.74 1.84
C THR A 87 -12.09 10.58 1.07
N ASP A 88 -11.78 10.47 -0.21
CA ASP A 88 -12.17 9.35 -1.08
C ASP A 88 -11.18 8.18 -1.01
N GLY A 89 -10.16 8.24 -0.14
CA GLY A 89 -9.10 7.25 -0.02
C GLY A 89 -7.98 7.40 -1.06
N SER A 90 -8.02 8.40 -1.95
CA SER A 90 -6.91 8.66 -2.89
C SER A 90 -5.64 9.07 -2.14
N VAL A 91 -4.51 8.46 -2.51
CA VAL A 91 -3.23 8.64 -1.84
C VAL A 91 -2.18 9.23 -2.79
N THR A 92 -1.43 10.20 -2.29
CA THR A 92 -0.15 10.61 -2.87
C THR A 92 0.97 10.21 -1.92
N ALA A 93 2.00 9.56 -2.45
CA ALA A 93 3.12 9.06 -1.67
C ALA A 93 4.45 9.29 -2.39
N THR A 94 5.53 9.42 -1.63
CA THR A 94 6.89 9.30 -2.18
C THR A 94 7.42 7.91 -1.91
N PHE A 95 7.73 7.19 -2.98
CA PHE A 95 8.38 5.90 -2.95
C PHE A 95 9.87 6.09 -3.24
N ALA A 96 10.72 5.66 -2.34
CA ALA A 96 12.16 5.81 -2.47
C ALA A 96 12.87 4.45 -2.34
N THR A 97 13.89 4.26 -3.17
CA THR A 97 14.77 3.10 -3.15
C THR A 97 16.23 3.56 -3.09
N GLY A 98 17.02 2.88 -2.28
CA GLY A 98 18.43 3.19 -2.04
C GLY A 98 19.31 2.69 -3.18
N ALA A 99 20.61 3.03 -3.09
CA ALA A 99 21.58 2.43 -3.98
C ALA A 99 21.58 0.91 -3.75
N SER A 100 21.27 0.15 -4.79
CA SER A 100 21.65 -1.25 -4.83
C SER A 100 23.05 -1.36 -5.42
N ALA A 101 23.67 -2.53 -5.35
CA ALA A 101 24.91 -2.78 -6.11
C ALA A 101 24.76 -2.55 -7.64
N VAL A 102 23.53 -2.33 -8.13
CA VAL A 102 23.16 -2.25 -9.53
C VAL A 102 22.52 -0.92 -9.98
N ALA A 103 22.15 0.01 -9.08
CA ALA A 103 21.57 1.30 -9.48
C ALA A 103 21.72 2.41 -8.41
N PRO A 104 21.83 3.69 -8.81
CA PRO A 104 21.79 4.83 -7.88
C PRO A 104 20.42 4.94 -7.17
N PRO A 105 20.36 5.60 -6.01
CA PRO A 105 19.11 5.75 -5.29
C PRO A 105 18.10 6.59 -6.09
N THR A 106 16.83 6.20 -6.04
CA THR A 106 15.74 6.91 -6.72
C THR A 106 14.64 7.24 -5.74
N ALA A 107 14.06 8.44 -5.84
CA ALA A 107 12.85 8.80 -5.13
C ALA A 107 11.85 9.39 -6.12
N ARG A 108 10.60 8.95 -6.05
CA ARG A 108 9.55 9.30 -7.00
C ARG A 108 8.22 9.44 -6.29
N ARG A 109 7.44 10.44 -6.69
CA ARG A 109 6.05 10.56 -6.26
C ARG A 109 5.21 9.55 -7.04
N VAL A 110 4.35 8.84 -6.33
CA VAL A 110 3.42 7.83 -6.84
C VAL A 110 2.03 8.11 -6.28
N THR A 111 1.04 7.55 -6.95
CA THR A 111 -0.36 7.63 -6.53
C THR A 111 -0.87 6.24 -6.16
N GLY A 112 -1.93 6.21 -5.37
CA GLY A 112 -2.57 4.98 -4.96
C GLY A 112 -3.89 5.21 -4.25
N HIS A 113 -4.35 4.18 -3.55
CA HIS A 113 -5.61 4.20 -2.83
C HIS A 113 -5.49 3.44 -1.52
N VAL A 114 -6.13 3.94 -0.47
CA VAL A 114 -6.30 3.24 0.81
C VAL A 114 -7.77 2.96 1.05
N ASP A 115 -8.09 1.72 1.39
CA ASP A 115 -9.46 1.31 1.72
C ASP A 115 -9.86 1.67 3.16
N ALA A 116 -11.08 1.33 3.56
CA ALA A 116 -11.59 1.60 4.91
C ALA A 116 -10.82 0.80 5.99
N GLU A 117 -10.32 -0.38 5.62
CA GLU A 117 -9.56 -1.29 6.46
C GLU A 117 -8.11 -0.84 6.69
N GLY A 118 -7.64 0.18 5.97
CA GLY A 118 -6.28 0.72 6.08
C GLY A 118 -5.26 -0.04 5.23
N VAL A 119 -5.71 -0.76 4.20
CA VAL A 119 -4.85 -1.38 3.19
C VAL A 119 -4.58 -0.36 2.08
N LEU A 120 -3.33 0.10 2.03
CA LEU A 120 -2.80 0.99 1.01
C LEU A 120 -2.30 0.19 -0.19
N GLU A 121 -2.69 0.57 -1.40
CA GLU A 121 -2.14 0.08 -2.65
C GLU A 121 -1.55 1.22 -3.45
N LEU A 122 -0.35 1.00 -3.97
CA LEU A 122 0.38 1.94 -4.82
C LEU A 122 0.70 1.26 -6.15
N GLU A 123 0.49 2.00 -7.23
CA GLU A 123 1.01 1.63 -8.55
C GLU A 123 2.36 2.34 -8.74
N LEU A 124 3.39 1.56 -9.06
CA LEU A 124 4.74 2.07 -9.25
C LEU A 124 4.99 2.33 -10.75
N PRO A 125 5.89 3.27 -11.12
CA PRO A 125 6.04 3.69 -12.52
C PRO A 125 6.54 2.62 -13.49
N ASP A 126 7.06 1.50 -12.98
CA ASP A 126 7.44 0.34 -13.79
C ASP A 126 6.27 -0.65 -14.00
N GLY A 127 5.05 -0.27 -13.62
CA GLY A 127 3.84 -1.09 -13.69
C GLY A 127 3.74 -2.14 -12.57
N SER A 128 4.70 -2.17 -11.65
CA SER A 128 4.63 -3.04 -10.49
C SER A 128 3.70 -2.47 -9.42
N ARG A 129 3.19 -3.33 -8.53
CA ARG A 129 2.27 -2.94 -7.46
C ARG A 129 2.91 -3.12 -6.11
N ALA A 130 2.68 -2.19 -5.18
CA ALA A 130 3.04 -2.37 -3.78
C ALA A 130 1.80 -2.22 -2.90
N ILE A 131 1.65 -3.09 -1.91
CA ILE A 131 0.54 -3.05 -0.95
C ILE A 131 1.08 -2.97 0.47
N TYR A 132 0.39 -2.25 1.34
CA TYR A 132 0.79 -2.06 2.73
C TYR A 132 -0.41 -2.04 3.68
N ALA A 133 -0.19 -2.46 4.92
CA ALA A 133 -1.12 -2.28 6.03
C ALA A 133 -0.35 -2.16 7.34
N LEU A 134 -0.90 -1.41 8.28
CA LEU A 134 -0.29 -1.23 9.59
C LEU A 134 -0.51 -2.47 10.47
N ASP A 135 0.56 -2.93 11.13
CA ASP A 135 0.53 -3.95 12.18
C ASP A 135 1.28 -3.42 13.41
N GLY A 136 0.52 -2.87 14.36
CA GLY A 136 1.09 -2.13 15.50
C GLY A 136 1.90 -0.92 15.04
N ALA A 137 3.21 -0.98 15.21
CA ALA A 137 4.15 0.08 14.82
C ALA A 137 4.90 -0.21 13.51
N ILE A 138 4.62 -1.35 12.85
CA ILE A 138 5.30 -1.79 11.63
C ILE A 138 4.35 -1.64 10.46
N LEU A 139 4.80 -0.96 9.42
CA LEU A 139 4.09 -0.96 8.13
C LEU A 139 4.51 -2.20 7.35
N ARG A 140 3.61 -3.17 7.29
CA ARG A 140 3.80 -4.46 6.62
C ARG A 140 3.37 -4.36 5.18
N GLY A 141 4.15 -4.89 4.25
CA GLY A 141 3.86 -4.76 2.83
C GLY A 141 4.35 -5.89 1.96
N ALA A 142 3.95 -5.83 0.69
CA ALA A 142 4.42 -6.71 -0.36
C ALA A 142 4.51 -5.96 -1.69
N HIS A 143 5.58 -6.23 -2.45
CA HIS A 143 5.76 -5.76 -3.82
C HIS A 143 5.54 -6.91 -4.78
N PHE A 144 4.81 -6.64 -5.85
CA PHE A 144 4.47 -7.58 -6.90
C PHE A 144 5.02 -7.06 -8.21
N ARG A 145 5.97 -7.80 -8.77
CA ARG A 145 6.57 -7.50 -10.07
C ARG A 145 6.67 -8.77 -10.89
N ASN A 146 6.05 -8.79 -12.07
CA ASN A 146 6.04 -9.96 -12.96
C ASN A 146 5.65 -11.25 -12.22
N GLU A 147 4.56 -11.19 -11.45
CA GLU A 147 4.05 -12.30 -10.62
C GLU A 147 4.95 -12.73 -9.44
N VAL A 148 6.14 -12.15 -9.29
CA VAL A 148 7.01 -12.38 -8.14
C VAL A 148 6.59 -11.45 -7.00
N MET A 149 6.22 -12.04 -5.87
CA MET A 149 5.92 -11.32 -4.62
C MET A 149 7.17 -11.24 -3.75
N ARG A 150 7.47 -10.04 -3.25
CA ARG A 150 8.54 -9.79 -2.27
C ARG A 150 7.93 -9.14 -1.02
N PRO A 151 8.02 -9.76 0.16
CA PRO A 151 7.51 -9.18 1.39
C PRO A 151 8.46 -8.10 1.91
N VAL A 152 7.91 -7.07 2.56
CA VAL A 152 8.68 -5.99 3.19
C VAL A 152 8.05 -5.59 4.52
N ALA A 153 8.87 -5.08 5.43
CA ALA A 153 8.42 -4.42 6.64
C ALA A 153 9.19 -3.11 6.80
N LEU A 154 8.47 -2.06 7.19
CA LEU A 154 9.03 -0.74 7.42
C LEU A 154 8.76 -0.29 8.86
N ALA A 155 9.73 0.38 9.45
CA ALA A 155 9.59 1.04 10.74
C ALA A 155 9.12 2.49 10.54
N ARG A 156 8.51 3.08 11.57
CA ARG A 156 8.26 4.52 11.59
C ARG A 156 9.60 5.27 11.54
N GLY A 157 9.72 6.20 10.59
CA GLY A 157 10.90 7.05 10.41
C GLY A 157 10.76 8.46 10.97
#